data_AF-A0A7W9ND41-F1
#
_entry.id   AF-A0A7W9ND41-F1
#
_cell.length_a   1.000
_cell.length_b   1.000
_cell.length_c   1.000
_cell.angle_alpha   90.00
_cell.angle_beta   90.00
_cell.angle_gamma   90.00
#
_symmetry.space_group_name_H-M   'P 1'
#
loop_
_entity.id
_entity.type
_entity.pdbx_description
1 polymer ?
#
loop_
_entity_poly.entity_id
_entity_poly.type
_entity_poly.pdbx_seq_one_letter_code
_entity_poly.pdbx_strand_id
1 'polypeptide(L)'
;MAGGHQLTRADTTASPLNDLTLHHGSHRNLLTLVTEPPLGPGEVDAIIVPTARRAAHLKRAVELAAKLRCTLVTLNSKWSSAAATRRMFLQTGVDIAAVNMDDVSPALLPEIGTTSLLAGTPFARGTDTSRKRNLGLLIARMAGWKHVVFLDDDIDIPDHQHLTDAVRLLHRFDGVGLTVGGYPDNSVVCHAHRETGGFQDTFVGGGALAVNAASCESFFPDVYNEDWFFLLNDTRLRPIAKTTGLAVQKPYDPFANEQRARTEEFGDVLAEGVFWLLDQGKRVQDASVDYWRKFLAKRLGFINDVLLRVDDADMGAAERERMKSALRAARGRCTLVTPELCVQYLRAWRTDRGKWRRHLERHDRISTELGQPSIDDVLLLLGISQPSNLTSTVHSSRVSSNVSSGSHSR
;
A
#
# COMPACT_ATOMS: atom_id res chain seq x y z
N MET A 1 37.36 -9.83 -13.38
CA MET A 1 36.67 -8.79 -14.15
C MET A 1 35.46 -8.34 -13.34
N ALA A 2 35.57 -7.17 -12.71
CA ALA A 2 34.54 -6.61 -11.85
C ALA A 2 33.66 -5.66 -12.67
N GLY A 3 32.40 -6.05 -12.91
CA GLY A 3 31.40 -5.19 -13.54
C GLY A 3 30.74 -4.31 -12.49
N GLY A 4 31.10 -3.04 -12.44
CA GLY A 4 30.43 -2.04 -11.62
C GLY A 4 29.08 -1.68 -12.24
N HIS A 5 27.98 -2.04 -11.59
CA HIS A 5 26.66 -1.51 -11.95
C HIS A 5 26.60 -0.02 -11.65
N GLN A 6 26.42 0.77 -12.71
CA GLN A 6 26.36 2.21 -12.67
C GLN A 6 24.97 2.64 -12.15
N LEU A 7 24.89 3.00 -10.87
CA LEU A 7 23.71 3.66 -10.29
C LEU A 7 23.70 5.12 -10.75
N THR A 8 22.87 5.44 -11.73
CA THR A 8 22.66 6.84 -12.14
C THR A 8 21.73 7.52 -11.14
N ARG A 9 22.30 8.35 -10.26
CA ARG A 9 21.55 9.31 -9.45
C ARG A 9 21.17 10.47 -10.37
N ALA A 10 19.89 10.70 -10.61
CA ALA A 10 19.44 11.87 -11.34
C ALA A 10 19.69 13.12 -10.48
N ASP A 11 20.72 13.89 -10.82
CA ASP A 11 20.93 15.23 -10.28
C ASP A 11 19.91 16.18 -10.89
N THR A 12 18.74 16.27 -10.26
CA THR A 12 17.85 17.42 -10.41
C THR A 12 17.90 18.21 -9.10
N THR A 13 18.56 19.36 -9.16
CA THR A 13 18.59 20.35 -8.09
C THR A 13 17.17 20.71 -7.67
N ALA A 14 16.80 20.37 -6.44
CA ALA A 14 15.54 20.78 -5.83
C ALA A 14 15.46 22.31 -5.83
N SER A 15 14.50 22.86 -6.58
CA SER A 15 14.25 24.30 -6.60
C SER A 15 13.70 24.71 -5.22
N PRO A 16 14.25 25.75 -4.57
CA PRO A 16 13.62 26.32 -3.37
C PRO A 16 12.20 26.75 -3.70
N LEU A 17 11.31 26.75 -2.71
CA LEU A 17 9.92 27.19 -2.84
C LEU A 17 9.86 28.47 -3.65
N ASN A 18 9.50 28.37 -4.93
CA ASN A 18 9.01 29.52 -5.65
C ASN A 18 7.65 29.81 -5.03
N ASP A 19 7.43 31.00 -4.49
CA ASP A 19 6.19 31.33 -3.77
C ASP A 19 4.94 31.18 -4.65
N LEU A 20 5.12 31.12 -5.97
CA LEU A 20 4.08 30.91 -6.98
C LEU A 20 3.67 29.45 -7.21
N THR A 21 4.45 28.46 -6.76
CA THR A 21 4.12 27.04 -6.98
C THR A 21 3.11 26.56 -5.94
N LEU A 22 1.89 26.29 -6.40
CA LEU A 22 0.76 25.79 -5.59
C LEU A 22 0.76 24.26 -5.44
N HIS A 23 1.37 23.53 -6.37
CA HIS A 23 1.33 22.08 -6.44
C HIS A 23 2.69 21.46 -6.79
N HIS A 24 2.97 20.26 -6.26
CA HIS A 24 4.16 19.49 -6.54
C HIS A 24 3.81 18.24 -7.35
N GLY A 25 3.87 18.34 -8.67
CA GLY A 25 3.31 17.31 -9.57
C GLY A 25 4.02 15.95 -9.60
N SER A 26 5.16 15.76 -8.93
CA SER A 26 5.84 14.45 -8.86
C SER A 26 6.80 14.36 -7.69
N HIS A 27 6.76 13.24 -6.97
CA HIS A 27 7.72 12.87 -5.93
C HIS A 27 8.76 11.84 -6.40
N ARG A 28 8.89 11.63 -7.72
CA ARG A 28 9.76 10.57 -8.28
C ARG A 28 11.20 10.63 -7.82
N ASN A 29 11.69 11.82 -7.45
CA ASN A 29 13.06 12.05 -6.99
C ASN A 29 13.35 11.40 -5.63
N LEU A 30 12.30 11.04 -4.87
CA LEU A 30 12.42 10.29 -3.63
C LEU A 30 12.62 8.79 -3.85
N LEU A 31 12.42 8.30 -5.08
CA LEU A 31 12.49 6.89 -5.43
C LEU A 31 13.79 6.55 -6.14
N THR A 32 14.27 5.33 -5.93
CA THR A 32 15.29 4.74 -6.81
C THR A 32 14.61 4.00 -7.96
N LEU A 33 14.75 4.52 -9.18
CA LEU A 33 14.30 3.79 -10.37
C LEU A 33 15.29 2.66 -10.68
N VAL A 34 14.77 1.44 -10.80
CA VAL A 34 15.54 0.25 -11.19
C VAL A 34 14.99 -0.27 -12.50
N THR A 35 15.78 -0.12 -13.57
CA THR A 35 15.43 -0.58 -14.93
C THR A 35 15.83 -2.02 -15.19
N GLU A 36 16.88 -2.49 -14.52
CA GLU A 36 17.42 -3.84 -14.65
C GLU A 36 17.45 -4.49 -13.26
N PRO A 37 16.41 -5.28 -12.92
CA PRO A 37 16.39 -6.02 -11.66
C PRO A 37 17.50 -7.09 -11.66
N PRO A 38 18.10 -7.39 -10.49
CA PRO A 38 19.16 -8.38 -10.41
C PRO A 38 18.64 -9.76 -10.81
N LEU A 39 19.50 -10.56 -11.46
CA LEU A 39 19.23 -11.96 -11.75
C LEU A 39 19.46 -12.82 -10.49
N GLY A 40 18.61 -13.83 -10.25
CA GLY A 40 18.79 -14.75 -9.14
C GLY A 40 17.48 -15.38 -8.62
N PRO A 41 17.51 -16.19 -7.56
CA PRO A 41 16.30 -16.65 -6.91
C PRO A 41 15.55 -15.46 -6.28
N GLY A 42 14.22 -15.48 -6.39
CA GLY A 42 13.34 -14.44 -5.86
C GLY A 42 11.95 -15.03 -5.71
N GLU A 43 11.72 -15.73 -4.60
CA GLU A 43 10.43 -16.36 -4.34
C GLU A 43 9.52 -15.36 -3.62
N VAL A 44 8.29 -15.24 -4.13
CA VAL A 44 7.21 -14.54 -3.46
C VAL A 44 6.59 -15.55 -2.49
N ASP A 45 6.60 -15.26 -1.20
CA ASP A 45 6.02 -16.17 -0.20
C ASP A 45 4.49 -16.08 -0.20
N ALA A 46 3.97 -14.85 -0.28
CA ALA A 46 2.53 -14.61 -0.33
C ALA A 46 2.13 -13.34 -1.08
N ILE A 47 0.93 -13.39 -1.65
CA ILE A 47 0.19 -12.21 -2.13
C ILE A 47 -0.94 -11.93 -1.14
N ILE A 48 -1.03 -10.69 -0.67
CA ILE A 48 -2.04 -10.24 0.29
C ILE A 48 -2.98 -9.27 -0.42
N VAL A 49 -4.26 -9.64 -0.49
CA VAL A 49 -5.30 -8.87 -1.19
C VAL A 49 -6.37 -8.39 -0.21
N PRO A 50 -6.37 -7.10 0.17
CA PRO A 50 -7.54 -6.50 0.80
C PRO A 50 -8.66 -6.36 -0.23
N THR A 51 -9.85 -6.92 0.05
CA THR A 51 -10.98 -6.86 -0.88
C THR A 51 -12.28 -6.49 -0.18
N ALA A 52 -13.10 -5.70 -0.86
CA ALA A 52 -14.47 -5.40 -0.45
C ALA A 52 -15.48 -5.65 -1.59
N ARG A 53 -14.98 -6.14 -2.73
CA ARG A 53 -15.72 -6.37 -3.98
C ARG A 53 -16.08 -7.85 -4.11
N ARG A 54 -16.96 -8.20 -5.05
CA ARG A 54 -17.35 -9.61 -5.23
C ARG A 54 -16.13 -10.47 -5.59
N ALA A 55 -16.12 -11.73 -5.15
CA ALA A 55 -15.01 -12.68 -5.34
C ALA A 55 -14.51 -12.79 -6.79
N ALA A 56 -15.34 -12.51 -7.80
CA ALA A 56 -14.93 -12.46 -9.20
C ALA A 56 -13.77 -11.48 -9.49
N HIS A 57 -13.61 -10.43 -8.68
CA HIS A 57 -12.48 -9.50 -8.78
C HIS A 57 -11.13 -10.15 -8.43
N LEU A 58 -11.13 -11.20 -7.61
CA LEU A 58 -9.92 -11.89 -7.16
C LEU A 58 -9.35 -12.87 -8.19
N LYS A 59 -10.03 -13.10 -9.31
CA LYS A 59 -9.61 -14.09 -10.33
C LYS A 59 -8.16 -13.87 -10.78
N ARG A 60 -7.76 -12.62 -11.03
CA ARG A 60 -6.39 -12.29 -11.44
C ARG A 60 -5.36 -12.55 -10.35
N ALA A 61 -5.67 -12.21 -9.11
CA ALA A 61 -4.77 -12.49 -7.98
C ALA A 61 -4.56 -14.00 -7.77
N VAL A 62 -5.59 -14.82 -7.99
CA VAL A 62 -5.47 -16.29 -7.93
C VAL A 62 -4.62 -16.83 -9.06
N GLU A 63 -4.87 -16.41 -10.29
CA GLU A 63 -4.04 -16.79 -11.44
C GLU A 63 -2.56 -16.40 -11.24
N LEU A 64 -2.32 -15.22 -10.64
CA LEU A 64 -1.00 -14.73 -10.32
C LEU A 64 -0.32 -15.55 -9.22
N ALA A 65 -1.03 -15.87 -8.13
CA ALA A 65 -0.53 -16.73 -7.06
C ALA A 65 -0.21 -18.15 -7.57
N ALA A 66 -1.04 -18.70 -8.47
CA ALA A 66 -0.77 -19.99 -9.12
C ALA A 66 0.53 -19.98 -9.93
N LYS A 67 0.77 -18.92 -10.72
CA LYS A 67 2.00 -18.76 -11.51
C LYS A 67 3.23 -18.63 -10.61
N LEU A 68 3.12 -17.87 -9.52
CA LEU A 68 4.20 -17.65 -8.56
C LEU A 68 4.39 -18.81 -7.56
N ARG A 69 3.43 -19.74 -7.50
CA ARG A 69 3.38 -20.86 -6.55
C ARG A 69 3.49 -20.39 -5.09
N CYS A 70 2.81 -19.30 -4.78
CA CYS A 70 2.79 -18.67 -3.46
C CYS A 70 1.41 -18.80 -2.80
N THR A 71 1.34 -18.56 -1.49
CA THR A 71 0.05 -18.49 -0.79
C THR A 71 -0.69 -17.20 -1.17
N LEU A 72 -2.00 -17.29 -1.37
CA LEU A 72 -2.86 -16.13 -1.53
C LEU A 72 -3.64 -15.88 -0.24
N VAL A 73 -3.41 -14.73 0.38
CA VAL A 73 -4.17 -14.25 1.53
C VAL A 73 -5.22 -13.26 1.06
N THR A 74 -6.50 -13.54 1.30
CA THR A 74 -7.60 -12.63 0.98
C THR A 74 -8.28 -12.16 2.25
N LEU A 75 -8.42 -10.84 2.39
CA LEU A 75 -8.99 -10.20 3.57
C LEU A 75 -10.29 -9.53 3.17
N ASN A 76 -11.39 -10.16 3.53
CA ASN A 76 -12.72 -9.97 2.94
C ASN A 76 -13.61 -9.13 3.86
N SER A 77 -14.32 -8.17 3.29
CA SER A 77 -15.49 -7.53 3.93
C SER A 77 -16.53 -7.08 2.89
N LYS A 78 -17.65 -6.51 3.35
CA LYS A 78 -18.73 -5.97 2.49
C LYS A 78 -19.24 -7.02 1.48
N TRP A 79 -18.89 -6.89 0.20
CA TRP A 79 -19.39 -7.75 -0.87
C TRP A 79 -18.49 -8.96 -1.16
N SER A 80 -17.41 -9.11 -0.40
CA SER A 80 -16.52 -10.28 -0.43
C SER A 80 -16.77 -11.16 0.79
N SER A 81 -16.55 -12.48 0.65
CA SER A 81 -16.56 -13.40 1.79
C SER A 81 -15.56 -14.53 1.58
N ALA A 82 -14.97 -15.00 2.66
CA ALA A 82 -14.00 -16.09 2.68
C ALA A 82 -14.58 -17.37 2.06
N ALA A 83 -15.86 -17.67 2.35
CA ALA A 83 -16.54 -18.83 1.79
C ALA A 83 -16.71 -18.74 0.26
N ALA A 84 -17.09 -17.57 -0.27
CA ALA A 84 -17.21 -17.37 -1.71
C ALA A 84 -15.85 -17.46 -2.41
N THR A 85 -14.82 -16.84 -1.84
CA THR A 85 -13.45 -16.89 -2.34
C THR A 85 -12.93 -18.33 -2.36
N ARG A 86 -13.05 -19.09 -1.27
CA ARG A 86 -12.64 -20.49 -1.22
C ARG A 86 -13.34 -21.33 -2.28
N ARG A 87 -14.68 -21.27 -2.35
CA ARG A 87 -15.47 -22.05 -3.33
C ARG A 87 -15.08 -21.76 -4.77
N MET A 88 -14.81 -20.50 -5.11
CA MET A 88 -14.45 -20.10 -6.47
C MET A 88 -13.14 -20.73 -6.94
N PHE A 89 -12.25 -21.07 -6.00
CA PHE A 89 -10.87 -21.42 -6.34
C PHE A 89 -10.40 -22.78 -5.82
N LEU A 90 -11.31 -23.62 -5.30
CA LEU A 90 -11.04 -25.01 -4.91
C LEU A 90 -10.35 -25.83 -6.02
N GLN A 91 -10.59 -25.49 -7.28
CA GLN A 91 -10.06 -26.21 -8.45
C GLN A 91 -8.72 -25.69 -8.95
N THR A 92 -8.19 -24.60 -8.38
CA THR A 92 -6.99 -23.92 -8.89
C THR A 92 -5.67 -24.49 -8.34
N GLY A 93 -5.74 -25.30 -7.28
CA GLY A 93 -4.55 -25.85 -6.60
C GLY A 93 -3.69 -24.80 -5.88
N VAL A 94 -4.15 -23.55 -5.79
CA VAL A 94 -3.49 -22.48 -5.03
C VAL A 94 -3.77 -22.65 -3.55
N ASP A 95 -2.75 -22.46 -2.72
CA ASP A 95 -2.92 -22.36 -1.27
C ASP A 95 -3.58 -21.01 -0.93
N ILE A 96 -4.80 -21.05 -0.36
CA ILE A 96 -5.61 -19.85 -0.12
C ILE A 96 -6.00 -19.75 1.36
N ALA A 97 -5.55 -18.66 1.98
CA ALA A 97 -6.00 -18.20 3.28
C ALA A 97 -7.02 -17.06 3.12
N ALA A 98 -8.31 -17.39 3.22
CA ALA A 98 -9.39 -16.42 3.14
C ALA A 98 -9.96 -16.09 4.52
N VAL A 99 -9.95 -14.82 4.90
CA VAL A 99 -10.38 -14.32 6.21
C VAL A 99 -11.53 -13.33 6.01
N ASN A 100 -12.62 -13.44 6.76
CA ASN A 100 -13.60 -12.36 6.87
C ASN A 100 -13.19 -11.42 8.00
N MET A 101 -13.22 -10.12 7.74
CA MET A 101 -12.87 -9.12 8.76
C MET A 101 -13.88 -9.03 9.91
N ASP A 102 -15.10 -9.54 9.72
CA ASP A 102 -16.14 -9.64 10.75
C ASP A 102 -15.83 -10.76 11.76
N ASP A 103 -15.06 -11.78 11.35
CA ASP A 103 -14.62 -12.88 12.22
C ASP A 103 -13.35 -12.51 13.00
N VAL A 104 -12.70 -11.38 12.66
CA VAL A 104 -11.46 -10.92 13.30
C VAL A 104 -11.80 -10.03 14.48
N SER A 105 -11.36 -10.43 15.68
CA SER A 105 -11.50 -9.63 16.89
C SER A 105 -10.99 -8.20 16.68
N PRO A 106 -11.76 -7.15 17.05
CA PRO A 106 -11.28 -5.77 17.03
C PRO A 106 -10.03 -5.55 17.89
N ALA A 107 -9.85 -6.35 18.94
CA ALA A 107 -8.71 -6.27 19.85
C ALA A 107 -7.44 -6.98 19.32
N LEU A 108 -7.53 -7.67 18.18
CA LEU A 108 -6.39 -8.40 17.63
C LEU A 108 -5.25 -7.44 17.22
N LEU A 109 -5.60 -6.34 16.56
CA LEU A 109 -4.63 -5.29 16.21
C LEU A 109 -4.59 -4.25 17.33
N PRO A 110 -3.43 -3.63 17.60
CA PRO A 110 -3.32 -2.65 18.67
C PRO A 110 -4.16 -1.41 18.37
N GLU A 111 -4.68 -0.77 19.41
CA GLU A 111 -5.34 0.52 19.26
C GLU A 111 -4.34 1.60 18.83
N ILE A 112 -4.57 2.13 17.63
CA ILE A 112 -3.73 3.12 16.97
C ILE A 112 -4.27 4.52 17.29
N GLY A 113 -3.44 5.36 17.87
CA GLY A 113 -3.75 6.74 18.25
C GLY A 113 -4.13 7.63 17.07
N THR A 114 -3.60 7.42 15.86
CA THR A 114 -4.07 8.14 14.67
C THR A 114 -5.54 7.86 14.38
N THR A 115 -6.00 6.62 14.56
CA THR A 115 -7.42 6.28 14.37
C THR A 115 -8.27 6.88 15.47
N SER A 116 -7.85 6.76 16.74
CA SER A 116 -8.58 7.35 17.87
C SER A 116 -8.65 8.88 17.79
N LEU A 117 -7.62 9.54 17.24
CA LEU A 117 -7.60 10.99 17.02
C LEU A 117 -8.66 11.46 16.01
N LEU A 118 -8.93 10.65 14.97
CA LEU A 118 -9.90 11.00 13.94
C LEU A 118 -11.31 10.49 14.25
N ALA A 119 -11.46 9.58 15.21
CA ALA A 119 -12.74 9.01 15.59
C ALA A 119 -13.75 10.09 16.00
N GLY A 120 -14.98 10.00 15.49
CA GLY A 120 -16.04 10.98 15.75
C GLY A 120 -15.85 12.33 15.04
N THR A 121 -14.76 12.53 14.30
CA THR A 121 -14.55 13.72 13.46
C THR A 121 -15.01 13.44 12.03
N PRO A 122 -15.20 14.48 11.19
CA PRO A 122 -15.46 14.27 9.77
C PRO A 122 -14.39 13.43 9.08
N PHE A 123 -13.13 13.44 9.57
CA PHE A 123 -11.97 12.77 8.96
C PHE A 123 -11.89 11.26 9.22
N ALA A 124 -12.76 10.70 10.05
CA ALA A 124 -12.84 9.25 10.25
C ALA A 124 -13.14 8.52 8.93
N ARG A 125 -12.46 7.40 8.69
CA ARG A 125 -12.70 6.55 7.51
C ARG A 125 -13.74 5.48 7.80
N GLY A 126 -14.54 5.16 6.78
CA GLY A 126 -15.48 4.02 6.77
C GLY A 126 -14.97 2.81 5.97
N THR A 127 -13.66 2.75 5.75
CA THR A 127 -12.98 1.69 5.00
C THR A 127 -12.07 0.91 5.93
N ASP A 128 -11.84 -0.37 5.62
CA ASP A 128 -11.02 -1.26 6.43
C ASP A 128 -9.71 -1.67 5.75
N THR A 129 -9.33 -0.99 4.66
CA THR A 129 -8.12 -1.30 3.88
C THR A 129 -6.87 -1.30 4.75
N SER A 130 -6.66 -0.27 5.56
CA SER A 130 -5.52 -0.19 6.49
C SER A 130 -5.53 -1.33 7.51
N ARG A 131 -6.70 -1.66 8.07
CA ARG A 131 -6.87 -2.77 9.03
C ARG A 131 -6.52 -4.11 8.37
N LYS A 132 -6.98 -4.33 7.14
CA LYS A 132 -6.65 -5.53 6.34
C LYS A 132 -5.15 -5.61 6.06
N ARG A 133 -4.54 -4.55 5.52
CA ARG A 133 -3.10 -4.56 5.22
C ARG A 133 -2.25 -4.83 6.46
N ASN A 134 -2.59 -4.25 7.62
CA ASN A 134 -1.94 -4.54 8.90
C ASN A 134 -2.15 -5.98 9.38
N LEU A 135 -3.35 -6.55 9.23
CA LEU A 135 -3.58 -7.96 9.53
C LEU A 135 -2.74 -8.86 8.61
N GLY A 136 -2.64 -8.51 7.32
CA GLY A 136 -1.78 -9.20 6.38
C GLY A 136 -0.29 -9.17 6.78
N LEU A 137 0.22 -8.03 7.25
CA LEU A 137 1.57 -7.94 7.80
C LEU A 137 1.76 -8.85 9.02
N LEU A 138 0.79 -8.88 9.94
CA LEU A 138 0.85 -9.72 11.14
C LEU A 138 0.87 -11.20 10.77
N ILE A 139 -0.01 -11.64 9.86
CA ILE A 139 -0.04 -13.00 9.33
C ILE A 139 1.31 -13.35 8.70
N ALA A 140 1.84 -12.48 7.83
CA ALA A 140 3.12 -12.70 7.18
C ALA A 140 4.28 -12.85 8.18
N ARG A 141 4.31 -12.00 9.21
CA ARG A 141 5.32 -12.06 10.28
C ARG A 141 5.25 -13.39 11.03
N MET A 142 4.03 -13.82 11.40
CA MET A 142 3.83 -15.06 12.14
C MET A 142 4.06 -16.32 11.29
N ALA A 143 3.79 -16.27 9.99
CA ALA A 143 4.08 -17.37 9.07
C ALA A 143 5.58 -17.46 8.70
N GLY A 144 6.41 -16.52 9.17
CA GLY A 144 7.83 -16.47 8.84
C GLY A 144 8.12 -16.10 7.38
N TRP A 145 7.14 -15.53 6.67
CA TRP A 145 7.30 -15.08 5.30
C TRP A 145 8.21 -13.86 5.24
N LYS A 146 9.13 -13.86 4.26
CA LYS A 146 10.09 -12.79 4.04
C LYS A 146 9.60 -11.86 2.96
N HIS A 147 9.22 -12.37 1.80
CA HIS A 147 8.84 -11.57 0.64
C HIS A 147 7.34 -11.66 0.39
N VAL A 148 6.61 -10.62 0.80
CA VAL A 148 5.16 -10.53 0.56
C VAL A 148 4.83 -9.37 -0.35
N VAL A 149 3.75 -9.52 -1.10
CA VAL A 149 3.25 -8.49 -2.02
C VAL A 149 1.85 -8.08 -1.58
N PHE A 150 1.65 -6.78 -1.35
CA PHE A 150 0.32 -6.19 -1.29
C PHE A 150 -0.18 -5.90 -2.70
N LEU A 151 -1.40 -6.33 -3.00
CA LEU A 151 -2.04 -6.18 -4.29
C LEU A 151 -3.51 -5.82 -4.10
N ASP A 152 -3.97 -4.72 -4.70
CA ASP A 152 -5.39 -4.36 -4.67
C ASP A 152 -6.20 -5.23 -5.66
N ASP A 153 -7.47 -5.49 -5.34
CA ASP A 153 -8.33 -6.42 -6.09
C ASP A 153 -8.81 -5.89 -7.47
N ASP A 154 -8.42 -4.66 -7.83
CA ASP A 154 -8.64 -4.02 -9.13
C ASP A 154 -7.35 -3.76 -9.93
N ILE A 155 -6.20 -4.24 -9.44
CA ILE A 155 -4.92 -4.19 -10.14
C ILE A 155 -4.66 -5.50 -10.88
N ASP A 156 -4.19 -5.39 -12.13
CA ASP A 156 -3.73 -6.51 -12.94
C ASP A 156 -2.20 -6.47 -13.07
N ILE A 157 -1.56 -7.62 -12.93
CA ILE A 157 -0.11 -7.77 -13.16
C ILE A 157 0.04 -8.65 -14.41
N PRO A 158 0.30 -8.05 -15.60
CA PRO A 158 0.30 -8.80 -16.85
C PRO A 158 1.37 -9.90 -16.90
N ASP A 159 2.54 -9.61 -16.31
CA ASP A 159 3.62 -10.57 -16.17
C ASP A 159 4.00 -10.75 -14.70
N HIS A 160 3.80 -11.98 -14.20
CA HIS A 160 4.22 -12.39 -12.86
C HIS A 160 5.70 -12.17 -12.56
N GLN A 161 6.56 -12.19 -13.59
CA GLN A 161 7.99 -11.94 -13.43
C GLN A 161 8.27 -10.54 -12.85
N HIS A 162 7.39 -9.56 -13.08
CA HIS A 162 7.49 -8.23 -12.47
C HIS A 162 7.46 -8.29 -10.94
N LEU A 163 6.68 -9.18 -10.32
CA LEU A 163 6.66 -9.34 -8.87
C LEU A 163 7.90 -10.08 -8.36
N THR A 164 8.35 -11.11 -9.09
CA THR A 164 9.62 -11.78 -8.81
C THR A 164 10.78 -10.77 -8.82
N ASP A 165 10.83 -9.90 -9.81
CA ASP A 165 11.87 -8.87 -9.92
C ASP A 165 11.78 -7.83 -8.80
N ALA A 166 10.57 -7.46 -8.39
CA ALA A 166 10.36 -6.58 -7.25
C ALA A 166 10.86 -7.20 -5.94
N VAL A 167 10.55 -8.48 -5.66
CA VAL A 167 11.01 -9.12 -4.42
C VAL A 167 12.52 -9.34 -4.38
N ARG A 168 13.16 -9.57 -5.53
CA ARG A 168 14.62 -9.67 -5.62
C ARG A 168 15.32 -8.41 -5.16
N LEU A 169 14.67 -7.25 -5.20
CA LEU A 169 15.23 -5.98 -4.75
C LEU A 169 15.12 -5.75 -3.24
N LEU A 170 14.34 -6.57 -2.51
CA LEU A 170 14.10 -6.41 -1.07
C LEU A 170 15.31 -6.68 -0.17
N HIS A 171 16.44 -7.14 -0.72
CA HIS A 171 17.72 -7.19 0.01
C HIS A 171 18.39 -5.82 0.14
N ARG A 172 17.96 -4.82 -0.65
CA ARG A 172 18.51 -3.45 -0.67
C ARG A 172 17.49 -2.37 -0.35
N PHE A 173 16.21 -2.65 -0.57
CA PHE A 173 15.13 -1.70 -0.40
C PHE A 173 14.10 -2.23 0.60
N ASP A 174 13.54 -1.33 1.40
CA ASP A 174 12.53 -1.67 2.41
C ASP A 174 11.13 -1.89 1.76
N GLY A 175 10.94 -1.38 0.55
CA GLY A 175 9.74 -1.57 -0.26
C GLY A 175 10.03 -1.33 -1.73
N VAL A 176 9.33 -2.07 -2.60
CA VAL A 176 9.52 -2.03 -4.05
C VAL A 176 8.17 -1.98 -4.73
N GLY A 177 7.88 -0.86 -5.39
CA GLY A 177 6.67 -0.70 -6.18
C GLY A 177 6.88 -1.02 -7.66
N LEU A 178 5.79 -1.37 -8.33
CA LEU A 178 5.74 -1.45 -9.79
C LEU A 178 5.38 -0.09 -10.40
N THR A 179 5.64 0.05 -11.69
CA THR A 179 5.12 1.17 -12.48
C THR A 179 3.62 0.99 -12.68
N VAL A 180 2.85 1.98 -12.23
CA VAL A 180 1.40 2.04 -12.47
C VAL A 180 1.15 2.44 -13.91
N GLY A 181 0.44 1.59 -14.65
CA GLY A 181 -0.10 1.88 -15.97
C GLY A 181 -1.62 1.65 -16.01
N GLY A 182 -2.21 1.84 -17.19
CA GLY A 182 -3.67 1.86 -17.33
C GLY A 182 -4.23 3.18 -16.80
N TYR A 183 -5.16 3.10 -15.85
CA TYR A 183 -5.74 4.30 -15.22
C TYR A 183 -4.80 4.87 -14.14
N PRO A 184 -4.71 6.20 -13.94
CA PRO A 184 -3.83 6.76 -12.92
C PRO A 184 -4.34 6.54 -11.50
N ASP A 185 -3.44 6.11 -10.60
CA ASP A 185 -3.73 5.96 -9.18
C ASP A 185 -3.47 7.28 -8.45
N ASN A 186 -4.43 8.20 -8.56
CA ASN A 186 -4.38 9.52 -7.95
C ASN A 186 -5.70 9.82 -7.22
N SER A 187 -5.65 10.78 -6.30
CA SER A 187 -6.86 11.31 -5.65
C SER A 187 -7.77 12.04 -6.62
N VAL A 188 -9.00 12.31 -6.20
CA VAL A 188 -9.99 13.04 -7.00
C VAL A 188 -9.49 14.41 -7.45
N VAL A 189 -8.82 15.17 -6.58
CA VAL A 189 -8.28 16.50 -6.93
C VAL A 189 -7.18 16.38 -7.98
N CYS A 190 -6.31 15.39 -7.84
CA CYS A 190 -5.19 15.15 -8.75
C CYS A 190 -5.67 14.63 -10.13
N HIS A 191 -6.74 13.84 -10.19
CA HIS A 191 -7.43 13.49 -11.44
C HIS A 191 -7.98 14.73 -12.14
N ALA A 192 -8.72 15.58 -11.43
CA ALA A 192 -9.23 16.82 -11.99
C ALA A 192 -8.10 17.74 -12.47
N HIS A 193 -6.97 17.83 -11.72
CA HIS A 193 -5.80 18.59 -12.15
C HIS A 193 -5.26 18.08 -13.50
N ARG A 194 -5.10 16.76 -13.64
CA ARG A 194 -4.64 16.10 -14.87
C ARG A 194 -5.58 16.35 -16.05
N GLU A 195 -6.88 16.13 -15.85
CA GLU A 195 -7.90 16.28 -16.90
C GLU A 195 -8.06 17.73 -17.37
N THR A 196 -7.70 18.70 -16.52
CA THR A 196 -7.67 20.13 -16.86
C THR A 196 -6.30 20.61 -17.36
N GLY A 197 -5.45 19.69 -17.83
CA GLY A 197 -4.15 20.01 -18.47
C GLY A 197 -2.96 20.14 -17.51
N GLY A 198 -3.15 19.82 -16.23
CA GLY A 198 -2.11 19.84 -15.22
C GLY A 198 -1.18 18.62 -15.30
N PHE A 199 0.06 18.77 -14.82
CA PHE A 199 0.99 17.65 -14.70
C PHE A 199 0.88 16.97 -13.33
N GLN A 200 0.51 15.69 -13.35
CA GLN A 200 0.48 14.84 -12.17
C GLN A 200 1.12 13.49 -12.48
N ASP A 201 2.13 13.13 -11.70
CA ASP A 201 2.76 11.80 -11.71
C ASP A 201 2.09 10.88 -10.68
N THR A 202 2.38 9.59 -10.79
CA THR A 202 1.99 8.56 -9.81
C THR A 202 3.19 8.19 -8.95
N PHE A 203 2.95 7.98 -7.66
CA PHE A 203 3.95 7.43 -6.75
C PHE A 203 3.81 5.91 -6.64
N VAL A 204 4.77 5.24 -5.99
CA VAL A 204 4.59 3.83 -5.62
C VAL A 204 3.57 3.73 -4.48
N GLY A 205 2.66 2.77 -4.58
CA GLY A 205 1.56 2.63 -3.62
C GLY A 205 1.24 1.17 -3.31
N GLY A 206 0.40 0.95 -2.30
CA GLY A 206 -0.03 -0.35 -1.80
C GLY A 206 -0.86 -1.17 -2.79
N GLY A 207 -1.25 -0.58 -3.93
CA GLY A 207 -1.91 -1.29 -5.02
C GLY A 207 -1.05 -2.37 -5.67
N ALA A 208 0.27 -2.22 -5.66
CA ALA A 208 1.24 -3.25 -6.04
C ALA A 208 2.60 -2.97 -5.37
N LEU A 209 2.77 -3.46 -4.14
CA LEU A 209 3.93 -3.17 -3.29
C LEU A 209 4.54 -4.46 -2.72
N ALA A 210 5.77 -4.76 -3.10
CA ALA A 210 6.57 -5.81 -2.47
C ALA A 210 7.28 -5.27 -1.22
N VAL A 211 7.27 -6.03 -0.13
CA VAL A 211 7.89 -5.66 1.14
C VAL A 211 8.59 -6.84 1.79
N ASN A 212 9.63 -6.56 2.57
CA ASN A 212 10.24 -7.56 3.44
C ASN A 212 9.45 -7.63 4.76
N ALA A 213 8.54 -8.59 4.89
CA ALA A 213 7.70 -8.72 6.09
C ALA A 213 8.51 -9.08 7.35
N ALA A 214 9.65 -9.76 7.21
CA ALA A 214 10.48 -10.17 8.33
C ALA A 214 11.19 -8.98 9.00
N SER A 215 11.57 -7.95 8.24
CA SER A 215 12.23 -6.75 8.76
C SER A 215 11.32 -5.51 8.82
N CYS A 216 10.07 -5.61 8.37
CA CYS A 216 9.16 -4.47 8.35
C CYS A 216 8.61 -4.16 9.75
N GLU A 217 8.95 -2.98 10.25
CA GLU A 217 8.41 -2.42 11.50
C GLU A 217 7.36 -1.32 11.28
N SER A 218 6.93 -1.10 10.04
CA SER A 218 5.96 -0.06 9.70
C SER A 218 4.55 -0.62 9.66
N PHE A 219 3.56 0.28 9.67
CA PHE A 219 2.14 -0.07 9.61
C PHE A 219 1.40 0.90 8.68
N PHE A 220 0.20 0.50 8.28
CA PHE A 220 -0.73 1.29 7.48
C PHE A 220 -1.71 2.03 8.41
N PRO A 221 -1.57 3.35 8.66
CA PRO A 221 -2.53 4.09 9.46
C PRO A 221 -3.90 4.19 8.76
N ASP A 222 -4.97 4.42 9.51
CA ASP A 222 -6.32 4.55 8.92
C ASP A 222 -6.57 5.96 8.36
N VAL A 223 -5.94 6.26 7.22
CA VAL A 223 -6.03 7.52 6.47
C VAL A 223 -5.85 7.22 4.98
N TYR A 224 -6.42 8.01 4.06
CA TYR A 224 -6.11 7.83 2.63
C TYR A 224 -4.61 8.05 2.36
N ASN A 225 -4.05 7.37 1.36
CA ASN A 225 -2.59 7.23 1.15
C ASN A 225 -1.88 6.62 2.36
N GLU A 226 -2.50 5.64 3.04
CA GLU A 226 -1.88 4.96 4.20
C GLU A 226 -0.55 4.27 3.87
N ASP A 227 -0.39 3.88 2.61
CA ASP A 227 0.80 3.29 2.03
C ASP A 227 1.98 4.27 2.01
N TRP A 228 1.76 5.56 1.77
CA TRP A 228 2.82 6.56 1.83
C TRP A 228 3.41 6.65 3.24
N PHE A 229 2.56 6.59 4.27
CA PHE A 229 3.00 6.54 5.67
C PHE A 229 3.71 5.23 6.03
N PHE A 230 3.28 4.12 5.43
CA PHE A 230 3.93 2.84 5.60
C PHE A 230 5.40 2.88 5.09
N LEU A 231 5.68 3.61 4.02
CA LEU A 231 7.03 3.74 3.44
C LEU A 231 7.98 4.64 4.24
N LEU A 232 7.48 5.42 5.21
CA LEU A 232 8.30 6.29 6.04
C LEU A 232 8.99 5.50 7.17
N ASN A 233 10.09 6.05 7.67
CA ASN A 233 10.57 5.84 9.04
C ASN A 233 10.29 7.09 9.88
N ASP A 234 10.73 7.10 11.14
CA ASP A 234 10.44 8.20 12.06
C ASP A 234 10.90 9.58 11.54
N THR A 235 11.89 9.61 10.64
CA THR A 235 12.55 10.84 10.16
C THR A 235 12.39 11.13 8.67
N ARG A 236 12.33 10.11 7.80
CA ARG A 236 12.43 10.24 6.34
C ARG A 236 11.79 9.06 5.62
N LEU A 237 11.71 9.13 4.29
CA LEU A 237 11.39 7.98 3.45
C LEU A 237 12.46 6.89 3.62
N ARG A 238 12.03 5.64 3.71
CA ARG A 238 12.93 4.48 3.67
C ARG A 238 13.56 4.32 2.28
N PRO A 239 14.59 3.48 2.11
CA PRO A 239 15.07 3.14 0.77
C PRO A 239 13.97 2.42 -0.01
N ILE A 240 13.30 3.13 -0.93
CA ILE A 240 12.23 2.59 -1.77
C ILE A 240 12.67 2.57 -3.23
N ALA A 241 12.39 1.47 -3.91
CA ALA A 241 12.59 1.36 -5.35
C ALA A 241 11.28 1.34 -6.12
N LYS A 242 11.35 1.79 -7.36
CA LYS A 242 10.32 1.58 -8.39
C LYS A 242 10.95 0.78 -9.51
N THR A 243 10.33 -0.33 -9.90
CA THR A 243 10.77 -1.11 -11.06
C THR A 243 10.04 -0.67 -12.33
N THR A 244 10.59 -1.05 -13.47
CA THR A 244 9.94 -0.93 -14.79
C THR A 244 8.82 -1.96 -14.99
N GLY A 245 8.65 -2.92 -14.08
CA GLY A 245 7.53 -3.87 -14.11
C GLY A 245 6.18 -3.15 -14.01
N LEU A 246 5.17 -3.70 -14.65
CA LEU A 246 3.87 -3.06 -14.85
C LEU A 246 2.79 -3.59 -13.88
N ALA A 247 2.10 -2.67 -13.22
CA ALA A 247 0.83 -2.89 -12.53
C ALA A 247 -0.25 -2.05 -13.23
N VAL A 248 -1.30 -2.69 -13.75
CA VAL A 248 -2.34 -2.05 -14.55
C VAL A 248 -3.58 -1.81 -13.69
N GLN A 249 -3.92 -0.56 -13.45
CA GLN A 249 -5.17 -0.19 -12.78
C GLN A 249 -6.32 -0.14 -13.76
N LYS A 250 -7.46 -0.74 -13.38
CA LYS A 250 -8.69 -0.68 -14.17
C LYS A 250 -9.28 0.73 -14.18
N PRO A 251 -9.86 1.18 -15.31
CA PRO A 251 -10.56 2.45 -15.37
C PRO A 251 -11.72 2.53 -14.37
N TYR A 252 -11.92 3.70 -13.79
CA TYR A 252 -13.06 4.05 -12.94
C TYR A 252 -13.39 5.54 -13.11
N ASP A 253 -14.60 5.96 -12.75
CA ASP A 253 -14.96 7.38 -12.71
C ASP A 253 -14.55 7.97 -11.34
N PRO A 254 -13.53 8.86 -11.27
CA PRO A 254 -13.10 9.48 -10.03
C PRO A 254 -14.14 10.45 -9.45
N PHE A 255 -15.03 11.00 -10.27
CA PHE A 255 -16.01 12.02 -9.89
C PHE A 255 -17.41 11.44 -9.62
N ALA A 256 -17.58 10.12 -9.74
CA ALA A 256 -18.86 9.45 -9.53
C ALA A 256 -19.46 9.64 -8.13
N ASN A 257 -18.63 9.94 -7.12
CA ASN A 257 -19.07 10.10 -5.73
C ASN A 257 -18.29 11.21 -5.02
N GLU A 258 -18.95 12.33 -4.72
CA GLU A 258 -18.32 13.44 -3.97
C GLU A 258 -17.83 13.02 -2.58
N GLN A 259 -18.42 12.00 -1.95
CA GLN A 259 -17.96 11.49 -0.67
C GLN A 259 -16.53 10.96 -0.76
N ARG A 260 -16.12 10.40 -1.91
CA ARG A 260 -14.74 9.95 -2.15
C ARG A 260 -13.77 11.13 -1.98
N ALA A 261 -14.04 12.25 -2.65
CA ALA A 261 -13.24 13.46 -2.56
C ALA A 261 -13.15 13.98 -1.11
N ARG A 262 -14.23 13.89 -0.33
CA ARG A 262 -14.22 14.24 1.11
C ARG A 262 -13.35 13.32 1.95
N THR A 263 -13.37 12.02 1.66
CA THR A 263 -12.62 11.03 2.46
C THR A 263 -11.14 10.97 2.12
N GLU A 264 -10.76 11.36 0.90
CA GLU A 264 -9.37 11.36 0.45
C GLU A 264 -8.60 12.59 0.97
N GLU A 265 -9.24 13.77 1.01
CA GLU A 265 -8.54 15.05 1.14
C GLU A 265 -7.63 15.15 2.39
N PHE A 266 -8.04 14.63 3.54
CA PHE A 266 -7.18 14.71 4.74
C PHE A 266 -5.91 13.87 4.58
N GLY A 267 -6.03 12.69 3.97
CA GLY A 267 -4.86 11.85 3.68
C GLY A 267 -3.96 12.45 2.62
N ASP A 268 -4.56 13.03 1.58
CA ASP A 268 -3.85 13.78 0.55
C ASP A 268 -3.05 14.95 1.15
N VAL A 269 -3.68 15.78 1.98
CA VAL A 269 -3.02 16.90 2.67
C VAL A 269 -1.80 16.40 3.44
N LEU A 270 -1.96 15.33 4.22
CA LEU A 270 -0.87 14.82 5.05
C LEU A 270 0.24 14.19 4.21
N ALA A 271 -0.11 13.36 3.22
CA ALA A 271 0.84 12.65 2.37
C ALA A 271 1.64 13.63 1.50
N GLU A 272 0.97 14.48 0.71
CA GLU A 272 1.60 15.51 -0.13
C GLU A 272 2.41 16.49 0.73
N GLY A 273 1.87 16.89 1.89
CA GLY A 273 2.53 17.80 2.81
C GLY A 273 3.81 17.22 3.39
N VAL A 274 3.83 15.94 3.76
CA VAL A 274 5.06 15.30 4.22
C VAL A 274 6.04 15.08 3.06
N PHE A 275 5.58 14.61 1.91
CA PHE A 275 6.48 14.24 0.82
C PHE A 275 7.10 15.46 0.13
N TRP A 276 6.38 16.58 0.03
CA TRP A 276 6.96 17.85 -0.40
C TRP A 276 8.07 18.34 0.55
N LEU A 277 7.97 18.10 1.87
CA LEU A 277 9.11 18.37 2.77
C LEU A 277 10.32 17.50 2.44
N LEU A 278 10.09 16.22 2.16
CA LEU A 278 11.16 15.28 1.85
C LEU A 278 11.87 15.64 0.55
N ASP A 279 11.14 16.11 -0.47
CA ASP A 279 11.75 16.61 -1.73
C ASP A 279 12.66 17.83 -1.50
N GLN A 280 12.45 18.57 -0.42
CA GLN A 280 13.32 19.67 -0.01
C GLN A 280 14.51 19.21 0.85
N GLY A 281 14.72 17.90 0.99
CA GLY A 281 15.74 17.32 1.87
C GLY A 281 15.46 17.51 3.37
N LYS A 282 14.24 17.91 3.74
CA LYS A 282 13.82 18.06 5.13
C LYS A 282 13.33 16.72 5.68
N ARG A 283 13.08 16.69 6.99
CA ARG A 283 12.59 15.52 7.72
C ARG A 283 11.12 15.68 8.06
N VAL A 284 10.48 14.56 8.38
CA VAL A 284 9.07 14.53 8.84
C VAL A 284 8.88 15.43 10.08
N GLN A 285 9.86 15.52 10.98
CA GLN A 285 9.80 16.35 12.18
C GLN A 285 9.79 17.85 11.89
N ASP A 286 10.24 18.26 10.71
CA ASP A 286 10.31 19.67 10.34
C ASP A 286 8.92 20.22 9.91
N ALA A 287 7.89 19.35 9.87
CA ALA A 287 6.48 19.67 9.61
C ALA A 287 5.82 20.39 10.80
N SER A 288 6.29 21.60 11.09
CA SER A 288 5.77 22.46 12.16
C SER A 288 4.37 23.02 11.88
N VAL A 289 3.75 23.64 12.88
CA VAL A 289 2.48 24.37 12.73
C VAL A 289 2.60 25.43 11.62
N ASP A 290 3.70 26.18 11.58
CA ASP A 290 3.91 27.21 10.56
C ASP A 290 4.09 26.63 9.17
N TYR A 291 4.72 25.47 9.06
CA TYR A 291 4.79 24.73 7.81
C TYR A 291 3.39 24.36 7.32
N TRP A 292 2.59 23.70 8.18
CA TRP A 292 1.24 23.26 7.81
C TRP A 292 0.32 24.43 7.47
N ARG A 293 0.43 25.57 8.17
CA ARG A 293 -0.33 26.77 7.81
C ARG A 293 -0.06 27.22 6.38
N LYS A 294 1.21 27.26 5.97
CA LYS A 294 1.61 27.62 4.61
C LYS A 294 1.18 26.55 3.60
N PHE A 295 1.38 25.28 3.93
CA PHE A 295 1.01 24.16 3.05
C PHE A 295 -0.50 24.09 2.80
N LEU A 296 -1.32 24.21 3.84
CA LEU A 296 -2.79 24.21 3.72
C LEU A 296 -3.29 25.38 2.87
N ALA A 297 -2.69 26.57 3.00
CA ALA A 297 -3.00 27.69 2.13
C ALA A 297 -2.67 27.38 0.66
N LYS A 298 -1.53 26.74 0.38
CA LYS A 298 -1.17 26.29 -0.96
C LYS A 298 -2.13 25.23 -1.50
N ARG A 299 -2.46 24.21 -0.69
CA ARG A 299 -3.41 23.15 -1.07
C ARG A 299 -4.78 23.71 -1.40
N LEU A 300 -5.28 24.67 -0.60
CA LEU A 300 -6.54 25.34 -0.88
C LEU A 300 -6.48 26.18 -2.16
N GLY A 301 -5.37 26.91 -2.36
CA GLY A 301 -5.10 27.65 -3.59
C GLY A 301 -5.09 26.74 -4.82
N PHE A 302 -4.44 25.58 -4.72
CA PHE A 302 -4.39 24.56 -5.76
C PHE A 302 -5.78 24.05 -6.13
N ILE A 303 -6.62 23.67 -5.16
CA ILE A 303 -7.98 23.20 -5.44
C ILE A 303 -8.81 24.28 -6.13
N ASN A 304 -8.65 25.56 -5.74
CA ASN A 304 -9.33 26.68 -6.38
C ASN A 304 -8.83 26.92 -7.81
N ASP A 305 -7.53 26.79 -8.07
CA ASP A 305 -6.98 26.86 -9.43
C ASP A 305 -7.56 25.76 -10.33
N VAL A 306 -7.60 24.52 -9.84
CA VAL A 306 -8.21 23.41 -10.58
C VAL A 306 -9.68 23.70 -10.88
N LEU A 307 -10.45 24.20 -9.89
CA LEU A 307 -11.86 24.59 -10.09
C LEU A 307 -12.04 25.61 -11.22
N LEU A 308 -11.15 26.62 -11.30
CA LEU A 308 -11.20 27.60 -12.39
C LEU A 308 -10.90 26.95 -13.74
N ARG A 309 -9.87 26.11 -13.82
CA ARG A 309 -9.53 25.42 -15.07
C ARG A 309 -10.63 24.45 -15.54
N VAL A 310 -11.45 23.89 -14.63
CA VAL A 310 -12.62 23.09 -15.01
C VAL A 310 -13.68 23.91 -15.74
N ASP A 311 -13.85 25.19 -15.39
CA ASP A 311 -14.80 26.07 -16.08
C ASP A 311 -14.37 26.38 -17.52
N ASP A 312 -13.07 26.40 -17.79
CA ASP A 312 -12.51 26.67 -19.12
C ASP A 312 -12.26 25.40 -19.94
N ALA A 313 -12.33 24.21 -19.34
CA ALA A 313 -12.00 22.97 -20.01
C ALA A 313 -13.06 22.52 -21.02
N ASP A 314 -12.60 22.00 -22.16
CA ASP A 314 -13.45 21.42 -23.20
C ASP A 314 -13.95 20.02 -22.75
N MET A 315 -15.08 20.00 -22.04
CA MET A 315 -15.71 18.79 -21.50
C MET A 315 -17.23 18.95 -21.43
N GLY A 316 -17.95 17.82 -21.44
CA GLY A 316 -19.40 17.81 -21.39
C GLY A 316 -19.98 18.41 -20.10
N ALA A 317 -21.12 19.09 -20.18
CA ALA A 317 -21.73 19.79 -19.04
C ALA A 317 -21.96 18.88 -17.82
N ALA A 318 -22.40 17.64 -18.04
CA ALA A 318 -22.63 16.68 -16.94
C ALA A 318 -21.33 16.24 -16.26
N GLU A 319 -20.25 16.06 -17.01
CA GLU A 319 -18.92 15.71 -16.48
C GLU A 319 -18.32 16.89 -15.71
N ARG A 320 -18.40 18.09 -16.29
CA ARG A 320 -18.01 19.34 -15.63
C ARG A 320 -18.66 19.51 -14.27
N GLU A 321 -19.98 19.31 -14.18
CA GLU A 321 -20.69 19.45 -12.91
C GLU A 321 -20.31 18.37 -11.89
N ARG A 322 -20.09 17.12 -12.32
CA ARG A 322 -19.56 16.05 -11.42
C ARG A 322 -18.18 16.42 -10.88
N MET A 323 -17.27 16.85 -11.76
CA MET A 323 -15.92 17.25 -11.38
C MET A 323 -15.93 18.46 -10.42
N LYS A 324 -16.77 19.47 -10.69
CA LYS A 324 -16.94 20.63 -9.79
C LYS A 324 -17.54 20.26 -8.45
N SER A 325 -18.54 19.37 -8.41
CA SER A 325 -19.11 18.86 -7.16
C SER A 325 -18.04 18.16 -6.31
N ALA A 326 -17.28 17.25 -6.92
CA ALA A 326 -16.15 16.57 -6.29
C ALA A 326 -15.08 17.54 -5.76
N LEU A 327 -14.65 18.51 -6.56
CA LEU A 327 -13.65 19.51 -6.14
C LEU A 327 -14.16 20.42 -5.02
N ARG A 328 -15.41 20.88 -5.08
CA ARG A 328 -16.03 21.63 -3.98
C ARG A 328 -16.10 20.79 -2.71
N ALA A 329 -16.30 19.49 -2.86
CA ALA A 329 -16.35 18.56 -1.75
C ALA A 329 -14.99 18.37 -1.07
N ALA A 330 -13.91 18.19 -1.84
CA ALA A 330 -12.53 18.20 -1.36
C ALA A 330 -12.17 19.56 -0.74
N ARG A 331 -12.50 20.67 -1.40
CA ARG A 331 -12.26 22.03 -0.90
C ARG A 331 -12.88 22.25 0.48
N GLY A 332 -14.17 21.93 0.61
CA GLY A 332 -14.89 22.06 1.88
C GLY A 332 -14.33 21.15 2.97
N ARG A 333 -13.70 20.02 2.60
CA ARG A 333 -12.97 19.20 3.55
C ARG A 333 -11.63 19.83 3.95
N CYS A 334 -10.87 20.34 2.99
CA CYS A 334 -9.58 20.99 3.21
C CYS A 334 -9.71 22.18 4.19
N THR A 335 -10.80 22.95 4.13
CA THR A 335 -11.03 24.09 5.05
C THR A 335 -11.25 23.68 6.51
N LEU A 336 -11.55 22.40 6.78
CA LEU A 336 -11.69 21.88 8.14
C LEU A 336 -10.36 21.39 8.71
N VAL A 337 -9.33 21.22 7.88
CA VAL A 337 -8.02 20.73 8.32
C VAL A 337 -7.25 21.87 8.97
N THR A 338 -6.85 21.70 10.22
CA THR A 338 -6.05 22.69 10.94
C THR A 338 -4.56 22.30 10.96
N PRO A 339 -3.64 23.28 11.00
CA PRO A 339 -2.22 23.00 11.20
C PRO A 339 -1.92 22.15 12.44
N GLU A 340 -2.64 22.41 13.54
CA GLU A 340 -2.49 21.69 14.80
C GLU A 340 -2.89 20.23 14.67
N LEU A 341 -3.97 19.93 13.94
CA LEU A 341 -4.41 18.56 13.66
C LEU A 341 -3.33 17.79 12.89
N CYS A 342 -2.70 18.40 11.89
CA CYS A 342 -1.61 17.75 11.15
C CYS A 342 -0.41 17.42 12.04
N VAL A 343 0.00 18.34 12.92
CA VAL A 343 1.09 18.10 13.89
C VAL A 343 0.72 17.01 14.90
N GLN A 344 -0.50 17.05 15.43
CA GLN A 344 -1.01 16.04 16.37
C GLN A 344 -1.06 14.66 15.71
N TYR A 345 -1.52 14.59 14.47
CA TYR A 345 -1.56 13.36 13.69
C TYR A 345 -0.16 12.76 13.51
N LEU A 346 0.83 13.54 13.07
CA LEU A 346 2.22 13.07 12.91
C LEU A 346 2.88 12.67 14.24
N ARG A 347 2.45 13.25 15.37
CA ARG A 347 2.90 12.83 16.70
C ARG A 347 2.25 11.50 17.10
N ALA A 348 0.95 11.33 16.88
CA ALA A 348 0.23 10.09 17.12
C ALA A 348 0.83 8.96 16.28
N TRP A 349 1.01 9.19 14.97
CA TRP A 349 1.61 8.24 14.04
C TRP A 349 2.98 7.73 14.51
N ARG A 350 3.88 8.62 14.94
CA ARG A 350 5.20 8.20 15.50
C ARG A 350 5.06 7.34 16.74
N THR A 351 4.14 7.69 17.63
CA THR A 351 3.87 6.90 18.85
C THR A 351 3.35 5.50 18.48
N ASP A 352 2.47 5.44 17.49
CA ASP A 352 1.85 4.21 17.02
C ASP A 352 2.84 3.27 16.33
N ARG A 353 3.86 3.79 15.64
CA ARG A 353 4.97 2.95 15.13
C ARG A 353 5.63 2.15 16.26
N GLY A 354 5.89 2.80 17.39
CA GLY A 354 6.46 2.13 18.56
C GLY A 354 5.52 1.08 19.16
N LYS A 355 4.21 1.34 19.20
CA LYS A 355 3.21 0.36 19.64
C LYS A 355 3.16 -0.84 18.68
N TRP A 356 3.18 -0.58 17.38
CA TRP A 356 3.13 -1.60 16.34
C TRP A 356 4.36 -2.50 16.38
N ARG A 357 5.57 -1.93 16.49
CA ARG A 357 6.80 -2.72 16.62
C ARG A 357 6.74 -3.70 17.79
N ARG A 358 6.36 -3.22 18.99
CA ARG A 358 6.18 -4.08 20.17
C ARG A 358 5.10 -5.14 19.98
N HIS A 359 4.07 -4.83 19.20
CA HIS A 359 3.01 -5.78 18.88
C HIS A 359 3.53 -6.90 17.96
N LEU A 360 4.30 -6.57 16.93
CA LEU A 360 4.96 -7.56 16.07
C LEU A 360 5.97 -8.41 16.83
N GLU A 361 6.85 -7.80 17.65
CA GLU A 361 7.84 -8.51 18.47
C GLU A 361 7.20 -9.54 19.41
N ARG A 362 6.01 -9.23 19.96
CA ARG A 362 5.27 -10.17 20.82
C ARG A 362 4.85 -11.43 20.04
N HIS A 363 4.32 -11.26 18.84
CA HIS A 363 3.83 -12.37 18.02
C HIS A 363 4.96 -13.15 17.35
N ASP A 364 6.07 -12.48 17.02
CA ASP A 364 7.27 -13.12 16.47
C ASP A 364 7.87 -14.14 17.47
N ARG A 365 7.87 -13.81 18.78
CA ARG A 365 8.29 -14.75 19.83
C ARG A 365 7.41 -16.00 19.86
N ILE A 366 6.09 -15.84 19.82
CA ILE A 366 5.13 -16.95 19.81
C ILE A 366 5.35 -17.85 18.59
N SER A 367 5.54 -17.25 17.41
CA SER A 367 5.81 -18.02 16.18
C SER A 367 7.15 -18.77 16.24
N THR A 368 8.20 -18.12 16.75
CA THR A 368 9.53 -18.72 16.87
C THR A 368 9.52 -19.95 17.79
N GLU A 369 8.77 -19.90 18.90
CA GLU A 369 8.62 -21.03 19.82
C GLU A 369 7.93 -22.24 19.18
N LEU A 370 7.09 -22.03 18.16
CA LEU A 370 6.32 -23.08 17.47
C LEU A 370 7.00 -23.65 16.22
N GLY A 371 8.10 -23.04 15.75
CA GLY A 371 8.93 -23.60 14.66
C GLY A 371 8.29 -23.50 13.27
N GLN A 372 8.11 -22.27 12.76
CA GLN A 372 7.50 -21.95 11.45
C GLN A 372 6.11 -22.57 11.28
N PRO A 373 5.08 -22.00 11.93
CA PRO A 373 3.72 -22.51 11.88
C PRO A 373 3.15 -22.51 10.46
N SER A 374 2.27 -23.47 10.16
CA SER A 374 1.49 -23.42 8.91
C SER A 374 0.54 -22.21 8.92
N ILE A 375 0.02 -21.82 7.76
CA ILE A 375 -0.93 -20.71 7.69
C ILE A 375 -2.20 -20.98 8.51
N ASP A 376 -2.67 -22.23 8.59
CA ASP A 376 -3.82 -22.59 9.41
C ASP A 376 -3.51 -22.46 10.90
N ASP A 377 -2.30 -22.85 11.33
CA ASP A 377 -1.84 -22.65 12.71
C ASP A 377 -1.77 -21.15 13.05
N VAL A 378 -1.25 -20.33 12.14
CA VAL A 378 -1.19 -18.87 12.31
C VAL A 378 -2.58 -18.29 12.49
N LEU A 379 -3.54 -18.66 11.66
CA LEU A 379 -4.91 -18.16 11.75
C LEU A 379 -5.58 -18.62 13.06
N LEU A 380 -5.35 -19.87 13.47
CA LEU A 380 -5.85 -20.39 14.75
C LEU A 380 -5.27 -19.64 15.94
N LEU A 381 -3.95 -19.37 15.96
CA LEU A 381 -3.27 -18.60 17.01
C LEU A 381 -3.78 -17.17 17.10
N LEU A 382 -4.17 -16.58 15.97
CA LEU A 382 -4.80 -15.25 15.90
C LEU A 382 -6.29 -15.28 16.30
N GLY A 383 -6.84 -16.45 16.64
CA GLY A 383 -8.26 -16.62 16.99
C GLY A 383 -9.19 -16.46 15.78
N ILE A 384 -8.68 -16.65 14.56
CA ILE A 384 -9.43 -16.53 13.31
C ILE A 384 -9.90 -17.92 12.91
N SER A 385 -11.14 -18.24 13.26
CA SER A 385 -11.75 -19.53 12.90
C SER A 385 -11.93 -19.65 11.40
N GLN A 386 -11.44 -20.75 10.83
CA GLN A 386 -11.79 -21.15 9.47
C GLN A 386 -12.95 -22.14 9.50
N PRO A 387 -13.97 -22.00 8.64
CA PRO A 387 -15.01 -23.02 8.53
C PRO A 387 -14.35 -24.33 8.08
N SER A 388 -14.40 -25.33 8.95
CA SER A 388 -13.65 -26.59 8.96
C SER A 388 -13.97 -27.59 7.84
N ASN A 389 -14.65 -27.17 6.76
CA ASN A 389 -15.28 -28.12 5.84
C ASN A 389 -14.54 -28.35 4.50
N LEU A 390 -13.31 -27.86 4.29
CA LEU A 390 -12.65 -27.99 2.98
C LEU A 390 -11.14 -28.32 3.03
N THR A 391 -10.56 -28.65 4.18
CA THR A 391 -9.17 -29.13 4.27
C THR A 391 -9.05 -30.59 3.80
N SER A 392 -9.08 -30.76 2.48
CA SER A 392 -8.49 -31.93 1.82
C SER A 392 -7.65 -31.45 0.64
N THR A 393 -6.63 -30.64 0.94
CA THR A 393 -5.53 -30.39 -0.01
C THR A 393 -4.47 -31.45 0.23
N VAL A 394 -4.24 -32.26 -0.80
CA VAL A 394 -3.19 -33.29 -0.88
C VAL A 394 -1.83 -32.64 -0.64
N HIS A 395 -1.22 -32.89 0.51
CA HIS A 395 0.20 -32.62 0.73
C HIS A 395 1.01 -33.55 -0.18
N SER A 396 1.49 -33.04 -1.31
CA SER A 396 2.61 -33.64 -2.02
C SER A 396 3.87 -33.34 -1.22
N SER A 397 4.43 -34.41 -0.67
CA SER A 397 5.66 -34.44 0.09
C SER A 397 6.83 -33.82 -0.67
N ARG A 398 7.38 -32.73 -0.14
CA ARG A 398 8.80 -32.38 -0.37
C ARG A 398 9.65 -33.43 0.36
N VAL A 399 9.91 -34.55 -0.32
CA VAL A 399 10.92 -35.53 0.14
C VAL A 399 12.30 -34.98 -0.20
N SER A 400 13.08 -34.77 0.85
CA SER A 400 14.52 -34.52 0.84
C SER A 400 15.25 -35.60 0.03
N SER A 401 15.87 -35.23 -1.09
CA SER A 401 16.89 -36.06 -1.73
C SER A 401 18.22 -35.85 -1.01
N ASN A 402 18.42 -36.57 0.09
CA ASN A 402 19.76 -36.88 0.61
C ASN A 402 20.42 -37.87 -0.36
N VAL A 403 21.31 -37.39 -1.23
CA VAL A 403 22.26 -38.25 -1.93
C VAL A 403 23.46 -38.43 -1.03
N SER A 404 23.46 -39.55 -0.29
CA SER A 404 24.69 -40.15 0.23
C SER A 404 25.31 -41.00 -0.88
N SER A 405 26.43 -40.58 -1.45
CA SER A 405 27.31 -41.49 -2.19
C SER A 405 28.60 -41.66 -1.40
N GLY A 406 28.71 -42.82 -0.77
CA GLY A 406 29.90 -43.28 -0.09
C GLY A 406 31.07 -43.50 -1.05
N SER A 407 32.25 -43.27 -0.49
CA SER A 407 33.57 -43.70 -0.95
C SER A 407 33.63 -45.19 -1.24
N HIS A 408 34.30 -45.59 -2.33
CA HIS A 408 35.17 -46.79 -2.39
C HIS A 408 36.29 -46.65 -3.44
N SER A 409 37.49 -47.05 -3.04
CA SER A 409 38.73 -47.37 -3.80
C SER A 409 39.57 -46.23 -4.40
N ARG A 410 40.70 -45.92 -3.73
CA ARG A 410 42.00 -46.56 -4.00
C ARG A 410 42.76 -46.78 -2.70
#